data_AF-A0A495SYJ2-F1
#
_entry.id   AF-A0A495SYJ2-F1
#
_cell.length_a   1.000
_cell.length_b   1.000
_cell.length_c   1.000
_cell.angle_alpha   90.00
_cell.angle_beta   90.00
_cell.angle_gamma   90.00
#
_symmetry.space_group_name_H-M   'P 1'
#
loop_
_entity.id
_entity.type
_entity.pdbx_description
1 polymer ?
#
loop_
_entity_poly.entity_id
_entity_poly.type
_entity_poly.pdbx_seq_one_letter_code
_entity_poly.pdbx_strand_id
1 'polypeptide(L)'
;MPENSSSITRSAPRLGRRLLTAAFALPLAVAGLAVAAPAHAAPTAVPSGPTASVSLGDSYISGEAGRWKGNSAGTSGSRNGTDRAWTGSSYDPSRVYGTTAASGCDRSDVAEVLSASTGAQNEINLACSGAVTANVFRAANGGQSYKGEAPQADQLATVARQNNVKLITLSIGGNDLGFADVISTCVQDYLIWYSYCHDSAQSSIDEKMPTAMAGVGKAIDEVRAVMADAGYARTDYRLVLQSYPSPIPRSAEMRYPESGWTRSNTGGCPFWDGDADWARDSLVPQITQALAGVAAAKGAQFLDLSDMLQGREVCSTATRQPTATSGPSATTSEWARFLDGGLNSTQGALQESMHPNYYGQSAVGRCLTLLWARPGGDYSCRNTAGQDASGMYLTAR
;
A
#
# COMPACT_ATOMS: atom_id res chain seq x y z
N MET A 1 31.31 0.13 -71.91
CA MET A 1 31.17 -0.98 -72.88
C MET A 1 29.86 -1.68 -72.61
N PRO A 2 29.12 -2.04 -73.66
CA PRO A 2 27.71 -2.43 -73.64
C PRO A 2 27.59 -3.96 -73.41
N GLU A 3 26.45 -4.57 -73.17
CA GLU A 3 25.45 -5.00 -74.18
C GLU A 3 24.35 -5.78 -73.43
N ASN A 4 23.07 -5.46 -73.66
CA ASN A 4 22.10 -6.23 -74.48
C ASN A 4 21.74 -7.62 -73.89
N SER A 5 20.49 -8.12 -73.87
CA SER A 5 19.31 -7.73 -74.63
C SER A 5 18.10 -8.56 -74.18
N SER A 6 16.91 -7.93 -74.29
CA SER A 6 15.67 -8.44 -74.92
C SER A 6 14.98 -9.71 -74.35
N SER A 7 13.67 -9.73 -74.10
CA SER A 7 12.56 -9.52 -75.05
C SER A 7 11.21 -9.62 -74.26
N ILE A 8 10.23 -8.70 -74.38
CA ILE A 8 9.17 -8.58 -75.42
C ILE A 8 8.21 -9.81 -75.37
N THR A 9 6.87 -9.76 -75.27
CA THR A 9 5.82 -8.72 -75.30
C THR A 9 4.45 -9.30 -74.89
N ARG A 10 3.59 -8.39 -74.39
CA ARG A 10 2.12 -8.26 -74.49
C ARG A 10 1.34 -9.23 -75.41
N SER A 11 0.12 -9.59 -74.99
CA SER A 11 -1.13 -9.22 -75.69
C SER A 11 -2.41 -9.59 -74.89
N ALA A 12 -3.33 -8.62 -74.79
CA ALA A 12 -4.77 -8.76 -74.50
C ALA A 12 -5.53 -9.17 -75.81
N PRO A 13 -6.88 -9.21 -75.95
CA PRO A 13 -7.99 -8.87 -75.05
C PRO A 13 -9.25 -9.79 -75.09
N ARG A 14 -10.22 -9.40 -74.24
CA ARG A 14 -11.70 -9.55 -74.26
C ARG A 14 -12.39 -10.26 -75.45
N LEU A 15 -13.43 -11.04 -75.15
CA LEU A 15 -14.85 -10.71 -75.44
C LEU A 15 -15.78 -11.72 -74.75
N GLY A 16 -16.97 -11.27 -74.34
CA GLY A 16 -17.94 -12.09 -73.60
C GLY A 16 -19.05 -12.69 -74.47
N ARG A 17 -19.89 -13.52 -73.85
CA ARG A 17 -21.32 -13.65 -74.19
C ARG A 17 -22.07 -14.44 -73.10
N ARG A 18 -23.25 -13.91 -72.77
CA ARG A 18 -24.30 -14.46 -71.91
C ARG A 18 -24.87 -15.76 -72.49
N LEU A 19 -25.42 -16.62 -71.62
CA LEU A 19 -26.60 -17.52 -71.77
C LEU A 19 -26.82 -18.17 -70.38
N LEU A 20 -27.83 -17.80 -69.58
CA LEU A 20 -29.22 -18.29 -69.50
C LEU A 20 -29.39 -19.79 -69.15
N THR A 21 -30.30 -20.04 -68.19
CA THR A 21 -30.93 -21.31 -67.74
C THR A 21 -30.12 -22.16 -66.75
N ALA A 22 -30.67 -22.84 -65.73
CA ALA A 22 -32.05 -23.18 -65.38
C ALA A 22 -32.19 -23.32 -63.85
N ALA A 23 -33.37 -22.98 -63.32
CA ALA A 23 -33.76 -23.24 -61.94
C ALA A 23 -34.09 -24.73 -61.74
N PHE A 24 -33.40 -25.37 -60.80
CA PHE A 24 -33.80 -26.65 -60.22
C PHE A 24 -34.11 -26.44 -58.73
N ALA A 25 -35.40 -26.54 -58.39
CA ALA A 25 -35.85 -26.63 -57.02
C ALA A 25 -35.66 -28.08 -56.54
N LEU A 26 -34.65 -28.31 -55.70
CA LEU A 26 -34.56 -29.52 -54.88
C LEU A 26 -35.25 -29.25 -53.53
N PRO A 27 -36.07 -30.18 -53.02
CA PRO A 27 -36.50 -30.14 -51.62
C PRO A 27 -35.30 -30.54 -50.74
N LEU A 28 -34.62 -29.56 -50.15
CA LEU A 28 -33.72 -29.84 -49.02
C LEU A 28 -34.58 -30.23 -47.82
N ALA A 29 -34.53 -31.51 -47.46
CA ALA A 29 -34.93 -31.96 -46.14
C ALA A 29 -34.05 -31.26 -45.10
N VAL A 30 -34.63 -30.33 -44.33
CA VAL A 30 -33.99 -29.70 -43.18
C VAL A 30 -33.93 -30.76 -42.07
N ALA A 31 -32.89 -31.59 -42.09
CA ALA A 31 -32.47 -32.29 -40.90
C ALA A 31 -31.90 -31.23 -39.94
N GLY A 32 -32.66 -30.90 -38.91
CA GLY A 32 -32.22 -29.99 -37.85
C GLY A 32 -31.00 -30.59 -37.15
N LEU A 33 -29.80 -30.19 -37.57
CA LEU A 33 -28.61 -30.29 -36.74
C LEU A 33 -28.83 -29.33 -35.56
N ALA A 34 -29.27 -29.87 -34.44
CA ALA A 34 -29.16 -29.20 -33.16
C ALA A 34 -27.67 -28.97 -32.89
N VAL A 35 -27.19 -27.77 -33.18
CA VAL A 35 -25.89 -27.31 -32.70
C VAL A 35 -26.03 -27.25 -31.19
N ALA A 36 -25.46 -28.25 -30.50
CA ALA A 36 -25.31 -28.20 -29.06
C ALA A 36 -24.51 -26.94 -28.73
N ALA A 37 -25.18 -25.95 -28.14
CA ALA A 37 -24.50 -24.78 -27.60
C ALA A 37 -23.41 -25.28 -26.64
N PRO A 38 -22.20 -24.68 -26.63
CA PRO A 38 -21.21 -25.04 -25.63
C PRO A 38 -21.84 -24.81 -24.27
N ALA A 39 -21.88 -25.86 -23.45
CA ALA A 39 -22.29 -25.78 -22.07
C ALA A 39 -21.39 -24.74 -21.40
N HIS A 40 -21.95 -23.56 -21.13
CA HIS A 40 -21.30 -22.59 -20.27
C HIS A 40 -21.25 -23.26 -18.91
N ALA A 41 -20.03 -23.60 -18.45
CA ALA A 41 -19.83 -23.99 -17.06
C ALA A 41 -20.48 -22.91 -16.20
N ALA A 42 -21.44 -23.30 -15.35
CA ALA A 42 -21.99 -22.40 -14.37
C ALA A 42 -20.81 -21.80 -13.58
N PRO A 43 -20.80 -20.49 -13.29
CA PRO A 43 -19.76 -19.91 -12.46
C PRO A 43 -19.66 -20.76 -11.19
N THR A 44 -18.47 -21.29 -10.93
CA THR A 44 -18.16 -21.96 -9.66
C THR A 44 -18.62 -21.03 -8.56
N ALA A 45 -19.55 -21.50 -7.73
CA ALA A 45 -20.06 -20.71 -6.62
C ALA A 45 -18.86 -20.24 -5.78
N VAL A 46 -18.84 -18.95 -5.41
CA VAL A 46 -17.86 -18.38 -4.48
C VAL A 46 -17.69 -19.34 -3.30
N PRO A 47 -16.46 -19.64 -2.85
CA PRO A 47 -16.26 -20.60 -1.78
C PRO A 47 -17.16 -20.30 -0.58
N SER A 48 -17.88 -21.31 -0.09
CA SER A 48 -18.90 -21.20 0.96
C SER A 48 -18.29 -21.07 2.36
N GLY A 49 -17.26 -20.24 2.50
CA GLY A 49 -16.52 -20.00 3.73
C GLY A 49 -16.97 -18.75 4.49
N PRO A 50 -16.42 -18.51 5.69
CA PRO A 50 -16.62 -17.27 6.43
C PRO A 50 -16.19 -16.06 5.60
N THR A 51 -16.88 -14.94 5.76
CA THR A 51 -16.48 -13.68 5.10
C THR A 51 -15.10 -13.23 5.59
N ALA A 52 -14.27 -12.74 4.67
CA ALA A 52 -12.94 -12.28 5.02
C ALA A 52 -12.58 -10.93 4.39
N SER A 53 -11.76 -10.19 5.12
CA SER A 53 -11.09 -8.96 4.70
C SER A 53 -9.58 -9.20 4.83
N VAL A 54 -8.82 -8.85 3.80
CA VAL A 54 -7.41 -9.25 3.69
C VAL A 54 -6.53 -8.04 3.33
N SER A 55 -5.45 -7.82 4.09
CA SER A 55 -4.42 -6.85 3.70
C SER A 55 -3.19 -7.54 3.12
N LEU A 56 -2.63 -6.96 2.06
CA LEU A 56 -1.34 -7.30 1.47
C LEU A 56 -0.51 -6.02 1.35
N GLY A 57 0.81 -6.13 1.38
CA GLY A 57 1.68 -5.00 1.20
C GLY A 57 2.93 -4.99 2.06
N ASP A 58 3.42 -3.79 2.31
CA ASP A 58 4.61 -3.50 3.07
C ASP A 58 4.35 -3.20 4.55
N SER A 59 5.32 -2.55 5.18
CA SER A 59 5.37 -2.16 6.58
C SER A 59 4.26 -1.22 7.04
N TYR A 60 3.79 -0.32 6.17
CA TYR A 60 2.76 0.64 6.56
C TYR A 60 1.46 -0.07 6.88
N ILE A 61 1.00 -0.95 5.97
CA ILE A 61 -0.24 -1.71 6.14
C ILE A 61 -0.05 -2.94 7.04
N SER A 62 1.18 -3.45 7.21
CA SER A 62 1.45 -4.53 8.16
C SER A 62 1.35 -4.07 9.62
N GLY A 63 1.49 -2.77 9.87
CA GLY A 63 1.44 -2.19 11.21
C GLY A 63 2.79 -2.19 11.93
N GLU A 64 3.90 -2.02 11.21
CA GLU A 64 5.27 -2.15 11.74
C GLU A 64 5.57 -1.30 13.00
N ALA A 65 4.91 -0.16 13.21
CA ALA A 65 5.07 0.64 14.44
C ALA A 65 3.92 0.52 15.45
N GLY A 66 3.01 -0.43 15.26
CA GLY A 66 1.85 -0.63 16.12
C GLY A 66 2.19 -0.89 17.60
N ARG A 67 3.46 -1.23 17.91
CA ARG A 67 3.99 -1.33 19.28
C ARG A 67 3.92 -0.03 20.07
N TRP A 68 3.90 1.12 19.41
CA TRP A 68 4.11 2.41 20.06
C TRP A 68 2.83 3.20 20.24
N LYS A 69 2.48 3.56 21.48
CA LYS A 69 1.40 4.51 21.82
C LYS A 69 1.97 5.91 21.90
N GLY A 70 2.25 6.54 20.74
CA GLY A 70 2.97 7.80 20.68
C GLY A 70 4.47 7.65 20.94
N ASN A 71 5.13 8.77 21.19
CA ASN A 71 6.59 8.87 21.28
C ASN A 71 7.02 9.54 22.57
N SER A 72 8.08 9.06 23.20
CA SER A 72 8.59 9.57 24.47
C SER A 72 10.11 9.66 24.45
N ALA A 73 10.67 10.76 25.00
CA ALA A 73 12.10 10.89 25.25
C ALA A 73 12.59 10.04 26.46
N GLY A 74 11.68 9.53 27.29
CA GLY A 74 12.02 8.58 28.35
C GLY A 74 12.36 7.21 27.77
N THR A 75 13.58 6.73 28.05
CA THR A 75 14.16 5.52 27.41
C THR A 75 14.08 4.25 28.27
N SER A 76 13.65 4.38 29.53
CA SER A 76 13.56 3.30 30.52
C SER A 76 12.13 2.82 30.77
N GLY A 77 12.00 1.62 31.32
CA GLY A 77 10.73 1.03 31.72
C GLY A 77 9.71 0.97 30.58
N SER A 78 8.47 1.38 30.84
CA SER A 78 7.42 1.46 29.81
C SER A 78 7.57 2.63 28.84
N ARG A 79 8.65 3.42 28.96
CA ARG A 79 8.91 4.62 28.16
C ARG A 79 7.77 5.62 28.27
N ASN A 80 7.45 5.98 29.51
CA ASN A 80 6.29 6.80 29.86
C ASN A 80 4.94 6.21 29.36
N GLY A 81 4.87 4.89 29.27
CA GLY A 81 3.68 4.15 28.83
C GLY A 81 3.51 4.01 27.32
N THR A 82 4.48 4.45 26.51
CA THR A 82 4.37 4.35 25.05
C THR A 82 4.66 2.95 24.53
N ASP A 83 5.49 2.15 25.20
CA ASP A 83 5.92 0.85 24.69
C ASP A 83 5.01 -0.29 25.11
N ARG A 84 4.21 -0.82 24.17
CA ARG A 84 3.30 -1.95 24.39
C ARG A 84 4.02 -3.29 24.62
N ALA A 85 5.31 -3.40 24.29
CA ALA A 85 6.11 -4.59 24.52
C ALA A 85 6.61 -4.70 25.97
N TRP A 86 6.55 -3.62 26.76
CA TRP A 86 7.05 -3.63 28.14
C TRP A 86 6.29 -4.61 29.04
N THR A 87 7.01 -5.55 29.65
CA THR A 87 6.47 -6.62 30.51
C THR A 87 6.46 -6.27 32.00
N GLY A 88 7.02 -5.11 32.37
CA GLY A 88 7.29 -4.75 33.77
C GLY A 88 8.76 -4.87 34.16
N SER A 89 9.54 -5.65 33.41
CA SER A 89 10.99 -5.82 33.63
C SER A 89 11.81 -5.97 32.33
N SER A 90 11.17 -6.36 31.23
CA SER A 90 11.79 -6.57 29.92
C SER A 90 10.87 -6.11 28.78
N TYR A 91 11.31 -6.28 27.54
CA TYR A 91 10.50 -6.01 26.36
C TYR A 91 10.23 -7.30 25.59
N ASP A 92 8.98 -7.54 25.24
CA ASP A 92 8.54 -8.68 24.44
C ASP A 92 7.70 -8.19 23.24
N PRO A 93 8.32 -8.00 22.07
CA PRO A 93 7.63 -7.57 20.85
C PRO A 93 6.59 -8.57 20.34
N SER A 94 6.66 -9.86 20.74
CA SER A 94 5.68 -10.87 20.32
C SER A 94 4.28 -10.58 20.86
N ARG A 95 4.17 -9.76 21.92
CA ARG A 95 2.88 -9.25 22.43
C ARG A 95 2.15 -8.33 21.45
N VAL A 96 2.86 -7.80 20.46
CA VAL A 96 2.33 -6.89 19.43
C VAL A 96 2.34 -7.55 18.07
N TYR A 97 3.46 -8.18 17.69
CA TYR A 97 3.66 -8.76 16.36
C TYR A 97 3.38 -10.27 16.30
N GLY A 98 3.02 -10.88 17.43
CA GLY A 98 2.79 -12.32 17.51
C GLY A 98 4.02 -13.13 17.10
N THR A 99 3.77 -14.21 16.35
CA THR A 99 4.83 -15.10 15.86
C THR A 99 5.74 -14.46 14.83
N THR A 100 5.34 -13.36 14.20
CA THR A 100 6.13 -12.72 13.14
C THR A 100 7.23 -11.80 13.67
N ALA A 101 7.20 -11.48 14.97
CA ALA A 101 8.27 -10.77 15.66
C ALA A 101 9.65 -11.41 15.41
N ALA A 102 9.72 -12.74 15.34
CA ALA A 102 10.97 -13.48 15.19
C ALA A 102 11.57 -13.37 13.78
N SER A 103 10.74 -13.26 12.74
CA SER A 103 11.22 -13.08 11.36
C SER A 103 11.46 -11.63 11.00
N GLY A 104 11.02 -10.69 11.84
CA GLY A 104 10.98 -9.26 11.57
C GLY A 104 9.92 -8.88 10.53
N CYS A 105 9.03 -9.81 10.16
CA CYS A 105 7.88 -9.53 9.29
C CYS A 105 6.77 -8.92 10.16
N ASP A 106 7.05 -7.75 10.74
CA ASP A 106 6.23 -7.18 11.80
C ASP A 106 4.78 -7.00 11.34
N ARG A 107 3.86 -7.75 11.97
CA ARG A 107 2.42 -7.70 11.73
C ARG A 107 1.71 -7.35 13.03
N SER A 108 1.39 -6.08 13.22
CA SER A 108 0.79 -5.66 14.49
C SER A 108 -0.64 -6.15 14.64
N ASP A 109 -0.99 -6.53 15.86
CA ASP A 109 -2.35 -6.76 16.32
C ASP A 109 -3.33 -5.57 16.17
N VAL A 110 -2.84 -4.38 15.80
CA VAL A 110 -3.67 -3.22 15.44
C VAL A 110 -3.50 -2.75 14.00
N ALA A 111 -2.86 -3.56 13.14
CA ALA A 111 -2.80 -3.28 11.71
C ALA A 111 -4.19 -2.90 11.16
N GLU A 112 -4.22 -2.07 10.13
CA GLU A 112 -5.45 -1.52 9.56
C GLU A 112 -6.60 -2.53 9.41
N VAL A 113 -6.34 -3.68 8.78
CA VAL A 113 -7.39 -4.70 8.55
C VAL A 113 -7.94 -5.25 9.87
N LEU A 114 -7.11 -5.39 10.90
CA LEU A 114 -7.52 -5.90 12.22
C LEU A 114 -8.24 -4.85 13.07
N SER A 115 -8.01 -3.56 12.81
CA SER A 115 -8.68 -2.45 13.51
C SER A 115 -9.91 -1.92 12.76
N ALA A 116 -10.11 -2.31 11.49
CA ALA A 116 -11.26 -1.94 10.70
C ALA A 116 -12.50 -2.76 11.08
N SER A 117 -13.64 -2.08 11.21
CA SER A 117 -14.94 -2.72 11.44
C SER A 117 -15.62 -3.02 10.10
N THR A 118 -15.10 -3.99 9.34
CA THR A 118 -15.68 -4.36 8.03
C THR A 118 -16.90 -5.28 8.16
N GLY A 119 -17.08 -5.90 9.33
CA GLY A 119 -18.10 -6.92 9.57
C GLY A 119 -17.73 -8.30 9.00
N ALA A 120 -16.52 -8.47 8.47
CA ALA A 120 -16.00 -9.76 8.09
C ALA A 120 -15.82 -10.66 9.33
N GLN A 121 -15.98 -11.96 9.14
CA GLN A 121 -15.76 -12.94 10.20
C GLN A 121 -14.26 -13.18 10.44
N ASN A 122 -13.44 -13.02 9.40
CA ASN A 122 -12.00 -13.13 9.46
C ASN A 122 -11.33 -11.85 8.93
N GLU A 123 -10.50 -11.23 9.75
CA GLU A 123 -9.63 -10.11 9.38
C GLU A 123 -8.20 -10.66 9.28
N ILE A 124 -7.58 -10.61 8.10
CA ILE A 124 -6.34 -11.34 7.81
C ILE A 124 -5.28 -10.38 7.28
N ASN A 125 -4.13 -10.33 7.97
CA ASN A 125 -2.99 -9.54 7.55
C ASN A 125 -1.91 -10.43 6.92
N LEU A 126 -1.72 -10.33 5.61
CA LEU A 126 -0.65 -11.03 4.87
C LEU A 126 0.54 -10.10 4.55
N ALA A 127 0.39 -8.80 4.79
CA ALA A 127 1.44 -7.82 4.55
C ALA A 127 2.68 -8.09 5.39
N CYS A 128 3.83 -7.58 4.98
CA CYS A 128 5.10 -7.85 5.64
C CYS A 128 5.98 -6.61 5.65
N SER A 129 6.48 -6.23 6.83
CA SER A 129 7.45 -5.15 6.96
C SER A 129 8.63 -5.34 6.00
N GLY A 130 9.00 -4.29 5.27
CA GLY A 130 10.10 -4.30 4.30
C GLY A 130 9.82 -4.98 2.96
N ALA A 131 8.59 -5.46 2.72
CA ALA A 131 8.23 -6.04 1.43
C ALA A 131 8.28 -5.02 0.29
N VAL A 132 8.75 -5.46 -0.88
CA VAL A 132 8.64 -4.75 -2.17
C VAL A 132 7.58 -5.42 -3.05
N THR A 133 7.24 -4.81 -4.19
CA THR A 133 6.22 -5.36 -5.11
C THR A 133 6.50 -6.82 -5.52
N ALA A 134 7.77 -7.19 -5.70
CA ALA A 134 8.17 -8.55 -6.03
C ALA A 134 7.77 -9.60 -4.97
N ASN A 135 7.57 -9.21 -3.72
CA ASN A 135 7.11 -10.11 -2.66
C ASN A 135 5.60 -10.32 -2.66
N VAL A 136 4.86 -9.53 -3.44
CA VAL A 136 3.41 -9.70 -3.60
C VAL A 136 3.09 -10.67 -4.73
N PHE A 137 3.84 -10.69 -5.83
CA PHE A 137 3.50 -11.52 -7.00
C PHE A 137 3.43 -13.01 -6.66
N ARG A 138 2.65 -13.81 -7.41
CA ARG A 138 2.73 -15.28 -7.27
C ARG A 138 4.14 -15.77 -7.65
N ALA A 139 4.67 -16.77 -6.96
CA ALA A 139 5.97 -17.36 -7.27
C ALA A 139 6.04 -17.83 -8.74
N ALA A 140 4.95 -18.40 -9.24
CA ALA A 140 4.81 -18.85 -10.63
C ALA A 140 4.96 -17.73 -11.67
N ASN A 141 4.86 -16.46 -11.27
CA ASN A 141 5.03 -15.30 -12.13
C ASN A 141 6.09 -14.32 -11.58
N GLY A 142 7.20 -14.87 -11.08
CA GLY A 142 8.37 -14.10 -10.65
C GLY A 142 8.28 -13.50 -9.24
N GLY A 143 7.32 -13.95 -8.44
CA GLY A 143 7.23 -13.61 -7.02
C GLY A 143 8.37 -14.18 -6.19
N GLN A 144 8.78 -13.44 -5.17
CA GLN A 144 9.90 -13.80 -4.31
C GLN A 144 9.44 -13.97 -2.86
N SER A 145 9.78 -15.11 -2.26
CA SER A 145 9.63 -15.33 -0.82
C SER A 145 10.40 -14.27 -0.04
N TYR A 146 9.89 -13.92 1.15
CA TYR A 146 10.48 -12.87 1.97
C TYR A 146 10.35 -13.19 3.45
N LYS A 147 11.43 -12.95 4.21
CA LYS A 147 11.50 -13.21 5.67
C LYS A 147 11.00 -14.60 6.08
N GLY A 148 11.28 -15.61 5.24
CA GLY A 148 10.91 -17.01 5.49
C GLY A 148 9.48 -17.40 5.06
N GLU A 149 8.74 -16.49 4.43
CA GLU A 149 7.36 -16.72 4.01
C GLU A 149 7.23 -16.74 2.48
N ALA A 150 6.24 -17.48 1.98
CA ALA A 150 5.89 -17.49 0.56
C ALA A 150 5.40 -16.11 0.10
N PRO A 151 5.44 -15.80 -1.21
CA PRO A 151 4.90 -14.54 -1.72
C PRO A 151 3.45 -14.32 -1.30
N GLN A 152 3.06 -13.08 -1.07
CA GLN A 152 1.77 -12.75 -0.44
C GLN A 152 0.57 -13.16 -1.30
N ALA A 153 0.67 -13.13 -2.64
CA ALA A 153 -0.38 -13.65 -3.52
C ALA A 153 -0.56 -15.18 -3.38
N ASP A 154 0.52 -15.95 -3.14
CA ASP A 154 0.41 -17.40 -2.92
C ASP A 154 -0.24 -17.71 -1.56
N GLN A 155 0.03 -16.87 -0.54
CA GLN A 155 -0.69 -16.91 0.72
C GLN A 155 -2.19 -16.57 0.54
N LEU A 156 -2.49 -15.52 -0.24
CA LEU A 156 -3.86 -15.13 -0.59
C LEU A 156 -4.60 -16.26 -1.30
N ALA A 157 -3.93 -17.05 -2.16
CA ALA A 157 -4.57 -18.19 -2.82
C ALA A 157 -5.09 -19.23 -1.82
N THR A 158 -4.39 -19.41 -0.69
CA THR A 158 -4.87 -20.28 0.40
C THR A 158 -6.05 -19.68 1.13
N VAL A 159 -5.98 -18.38 1.45
CA VAL A 159 -7.08 -17.64 2.09
C VAL A 159 -8.34 -17.67 1.23
N ALA A 160 -8.21 -17.37 -0.07
CA ALA A 160 -9.32 -17.30 -1.01
C ALA A 160 -10.07 -18.62 -1.15
N ARG A 161 -9.38 -19.77 -1.11
CA ARG A 161 -10.00 -21.10 -1.13
C ARG A 161 -10.79 -21.44 0.14
N GLN A 162 -10.48 -20.79 1.27
CA GLN A 162 -11.04 -21.12 2.58
C GLN A 162 -12.08 -20.12 3.08
N ASN A 163 -12.18 -18.97 2.43
CA ASN A 163 -13.01 -17.85 2.87
C ASN A 163 -13.91 -17.39 1.73
N ASN A 164 -14.83 -16.48 2.05
CA ASN A 164 -15.56 -15.65 1.10
C ASN A 164 -15.00 -14.22 1.20
N VAL A 165 -13.89 -13.96 0.51
CA VAL A 165 -13.17 -12.68 0.57
C VAL A 165 -14.05 -11.56 -0.01
N LYS A 166 -14.26 -10.50 0.77
CA LYS A 166 -15.08 -9.33 0.43
C LYS A 166 -14.28 -8.06 0.21
N LEU A 167 -13.12 -7.97 0.84
CA LEU A 167 -12.24 -6.82 0.75
C LEU A 167 -10.79 -7.28 0.69
N ILE A 168 -10.04 -6.70 -0.25
CA ILE A 168 -8.60 -6.80 -0.31
C ILE A 168 -8.05 -5.39 -0.32
N THR A 169 -7.17 -5.07 0.62
CA THR A 169 -6.45 -3.79 0.66
C THR A 169 -4.97 -4.03 0.37
N LEU A 170 -4.40 -3.21 -0.51
CA LEU A 170 -3.01 -3.25 -0.92
C LEU A 170 -2.33 -1.91 -0.63
N SER A 171 -1.18 -1.95 0.04
CA SER A 171 -0.25 -0.83 0.17
C SER A 171 1.16 -1.31 -0.13
N ILE A 172 1.71 -0.96 -1.29
CA ILE A 172 3.03 -1.43 -1.72
C ILE A 172 3.68 -0.40 -2.64
N GLY A 173 5.00 -0.50 -2.83
CA GLY A 173 5.77 0.38 -3.71
C GLY A 173 6.62 1.42 -2.99
N GLY A 174 6.38 1.70 -1.71
CA GLY A 174 7.22 2.64 -0.93
C GLY A 174 8.67 2.15 -0.82
N ASN A 175 8.85 0.85 -0.56
CA ASN A 175 10.18 0.23 -0.51
C ASN A 175 10.84 0.14 -1.90
N ASP A 176 10.06 -0.08 -2.97
CA ASP A 176 10.57 -0.07 -4.35
C ASP A 176 11.11 1.31 -4.77
N LEU A 177 10.55 2.39 -4.22
CA LEU A 177 11.06 3.76 -4.39
C LEU A 177 12.30 4.05 -3.52
N GLY A 178 12.64 3.17 -2.56
CA GLY A 178 13.72 3.38 -1.60
C GLY A 178 13.39 4.46 -0.57
N PHE A 179 12.13 4.56 -0.11
CA PHE A 179 11.72 5.61 0.84
C PHE A 179 12.50 5.55 2.17
N ALA A 180 12.89 4.36 2.63
CA ALA A 180 13.76 4.20 3.79
C ALA A 180 15.15 4.82 3.57
N ASP A 181 15.71 4.67 2.36
CA ASP A 181 16.99 5.30 2.00
C ASP A 181 16.86 6.81 1.94
N VAL A 182 15.75 7.33 1.39
CA VAL A 182 15.45 8.78 1.38
C VAL A 182 15.41 9.33 2.80
N ILE A 183 14.67 8.70 3.72
CA ILE A 183 14.65 9.10 5.13
C ILE A 183 16.07 9.06 5.71
N SER A 184 16.81 7.96 5.50
CA SER A 184 18.17 7.81 6.02
C SER A 184 19.11 8.92 5.51
N THR A 185 19.06 9.24 4.22
CA THR A 185 19.85 10.32 3.62
C THR A 185 19.50 11.67 4.24
N CYS A 186 18.21 12.03 4.34
CA CYS A 186 17.79 13.30 4.94
C CYS A 186 18.22 13.43 6.40
N VAL A 187 18.14 12.34 7.16
CA VAL A 187 18.59 12.29 8.55
C VAL A 187 20.12 12.47 8.65
N GLN A 188 20.89 11.80 7.78
CA GLN A 188 22.36 11.93 7.77
C GLN A 188 22.80 13.34 7.36
N ASP A 189 22.13 13.92 6.36
CA ASP A 189 22.39 15.27 5.89
C ASP A 189 22.07 16.32 6.96
N TYR A 190 21.05 16.08 7.78
CA TYR A 190 20.76 16.89 8.97
C TYR A 190 21.82 16.75 10.07
N LEU A 191 22.17 15.52 10.45
CA LEU A 191 22.99 15.27 11.64
C LEU A 191 24.50 15.43 11.41
N ILE A 192 24.98 15.20 10.19
CA ILE A 192 26.41 15.05 9.88
C ILE A 192 26.86 16.13 8.90
N TRP A 193 26.14 16.29 7.79
CA TRP A 193 26.63 17.05 6.63
C TRP A 193 26.14 18.50 6.60
N TYR A 194 25.13 18.83 7.40
CA TYR A 194 24.49 20.15 7.45
C TYR A 194 24.04 20.66 6.06
N SER A 195 23.45 19.76 5.28
CA SER A 195 22.93 19.99 3.92
C SER A 195 21.47 19.54 3.82
N TYR A 196 20.78 19.98 2.76
CA TYR A 196 19.42 19.51 2.46
C TYR A 196 19.48 18.30 1.52
N CYS A 197 18.60 17.32 1.72
CA CYS A 197 18.58 16.08 0.93
C CYS A 197 17.68 16.16 -0.31
N HIS A 198 16.67 17.03 -0.30
CA HIS A 198 15.52 17.00 -1.21
C HIS A 198 15.89 16.94 -2.70
N ASP A 199 16.89 17.70 -3.16
CA ASP A 199 17.31 17.68 -4.57
C ASP A 199 17.82 16.30 -5.02
N SER A 200 18.69 15.68 -4.21
CA SER A 200 19.24 14.36 -4.51
C SER A 200 18.17 13.26 -4.40
N ALA A 201 17.29 13.37 -3.39
CA ALA A 201 16.23 12.42 -3.15
C ALA A 201 15.16 12.48 -4.26
N GLN A 202 14.77 13.67 -4.70
CA GLN A 202 13.81 13.87 -5.79
C GLN A 202 14.29 13.18 -7.07
N SER A 203 15.56 13.39 -7.46
CA SER A 203 16.10 12.75 -8.66
C SER A 203 16.07 11.22 -8.56
N SER A 204 16.40 10.64 -7.40
CA SER A 204 16.35 9.18 -7.23
C SER A 204 14.93 8.62 -7.29
N ILE A 205 13.98 9.35 -6.71
CA ILE A 205 12.56 8.96 -6.71
C ILE A 205 11.98 9.03 -8.12
N ASP A 206 12.26 10.11 -8.85
CA ASP A 206 11.81 10.27 -10.24
C ASP A 206 12.32 9.15 -11.14
N GLU A 207 13.58 8.73 -10.96
CA GLU A 207 14.18 7.62 -11.70
C GLU A 207 13.48 6.28 -11.39
N LYS A 208 13.16 6.02 -10.12
CA LYS A 208 12.54 4.76 -9.68
C LYS A 208 11.03 4.71 -9.92
N MET A 209 10.36 5.86 -10.01
CA MET A 209 8.90 5.97 -10.08
C MET A 209 8.26 5.08 -11.16
N PRO A 210 8.72 5.07 -12.42
CA PRO A 210 8.09 4.25 -13.46
C PRO A 210 8.14 2.75 -13.14
N THR A 211 9.28 2.25 -12.66
CA THR A 211 9.48 0.84 -12.33
C THR A 211 8.67 0.44 -11.10
N ALA A 212 8.68 1.26 -10.05
CA ALA A 212 7.89 1.00 -8.85
C ALA A 212 6.39 0.93 -9.17
N MET A 213 5.85 1.89 -9.94
CA MET A 213 4.44 1.92 -10.32
C MET A 213 4.05 0.77 -11.26
N ALA A 214 4.95 0.34 -12.15
CA ALA A 214 4.74 -0.88 -12.94
C ALA A 214 4.65 -2.12 -12.04
N GLY A 215 5.50 -2.19 -11.00
CA GLY A 215 5.45 -3.23 -9.98
C GLY A 215 4.12 -3.25 -9.21
N VAL A 216 3.63 -2.08 -8.77
CA VAL A 216 2.31 -1.95 -8.12
C VAL A 216 1.19 -2.42 -9.04
N GLY A 217 1.24 -2.02 -10.32
CA GLY A 217 0.28 -2.47 -11.33
C GLY A 217 0.28 -3.98 -11.51
N LYS A 218 1.47 -4.62 -11.54
CA LYS A 218 1.61 -6.07 -11.60
C LYS A 218 1.11 -6.75 -10.32
N ALA A 219 1.31 -6.15 -9.15
CA ALA A 219 0.81 -6.69 -7.89
C ALA A 219 -0.73 -6.79 -7.89
N ILE A 220 -1.40 -5.76 -8.41
CA ILE A 220 -2.86 -5.77 -8.61
C ILE A 220 -3.29 -6.88 -9.58
N ASP A 221 -2.58 -7.05 -10.70
CA ASP A 221 -2.88 -8.11 -11.67
C ASP A 221 -2.72 -9.51 -11.05
N GLU A 222 -1.68 -9.72 -10.24
CA GLU A 222 -1.40 -10.99 -9.56
C GLU A 222 -2.44 -11.32 -8.49
N VAL A 223 -2.84 -10.33 -7.68
CA VAL A 223 -3.96 -10.49 -6.73
C VAL A 223 -5.22 -10.90 -7.46
N ARG A 224 -5.56 -10.25 -8.58
CA ARG A 224 -6.75 -10.59 -9.36
C ARG A 224 -6.68 -11.98 -9.97
N ALA A 225 -5.51 -12.37 -10.47
CA ALA A 225 -5.32 -13.69 -11.03
C ALA A 225 -5.50 -14.78 -9.97
N VAL A 226 -4.95 -14.60 -8.76
CA VAL A 226 -5.22 -15.49 -7.61
C VAL A 226 -6.71 -15.61 -7.32
N MET A 227 -7.42 -14.48 -7.26
CA MET A 227 -8.85 -14.48 -6.95
C MET A 227 -9.66 -15.17 -8.07
N ALA A 228 -9.32 -14.92 -9.33
CA ALA A 228 -9.96 -15.59 -10.47
C ALA A 228 -9.69 -17.11 -10.47
N ASP A 229 -8.46 -17.53 -10.19
CA ASP A 229 -8.09 -18.95 -10.06
C ASP A 229 -8.82 -19.63 -8.89
N ALA A 230 -9.15 -18.87 -7.84
CA ALA A 230 -9.97 -19.33 -6.72
C ALA A 230 -11.49 -19.26 -7.00
N GLY A 231 -11.91 -18.88 -8.21
CA GLY A 231 -13.31 -18.86 -8.65
C GLY A 231 -14.08 -17.56 -8.37
N TYR A 232 -13.41 -16.49 -7.93
CA TYR A 232 -14.04 -15.20 -7.67
C TYR A 232 -14.18 -14.37 -8.95
N ALA A 233 -15.37 -13.83 -9.18
CA ALA A 233 -15.57 -12.71 -10.08
C ALA A 233 -15.04 -11.41 -9.46
N ARG A 234 -14.68 -10.43 -10.29
CA ARG A 234 -14.25 -9.09 -9.83
C ARG A 234 -15.31 -8.35 -9.02
N THR A 235 -16.58 -8.75 -9.12
CA THR A 235 -17.71 -8.19 -8.38
C THR A 235 -17.90 -8.81 -7.00
N ASP A 236 -17.20 -9.91 -6.69
CA ASP A 236 -17.39 -10.63 -5.42
C ASP A 236 -16.62 -9.99 -4.26
N TYR A 237 -15.56 -9.23 -4.58
CA TYR A 237 -14.69 -8.53 -3.65
C TYR A 237 -14.35 -7.12 -4.15
N ARG A 238 -14.04 -6.23 -3.21
CA ARG A 238 -13.43 -4.92 -3.51
C ARG A 238 -11.92 -5.02 -3.38
N LEU A 239 -11.20 -4.45 -4.35
CA LEU A 239 -9.75 -4.29 -4.30
C LEU A 239 -9.42 -2.81 -4.13
N VAL A 240 -8.83 -2.45 -3.00
CA VAL A 240 -8.42 -1.10 -2.65
C VAL A 240 -6.90 -1.00 -2.73
N LEU A 241 -6.39 -0.05 -3.51
CA LEU A 241 -5.00 0.41 -3.41
C LEU A 241 -4.99 1.68 -2.56
N GLN A 242 -4.07 1.79 -1.61
CA GLN A 242 -3.95 3.00 -0.79
C GLN A 242 -2.59 3.67 -0.90
N SER A 243 -2.56 4.98 -0.66
CA SER A 243 -1.32 5.74 -0.53
C SER A 243 -0.74 5.67 0.89
N TYR A 244 0.32 6.43 1.14
CA TYR A 244 0.98 6.54 2.43
C TYR A 244 0.67 7.90 3.07
N PRO A 245 0.56 7.98 4.40
CA PRO A 245 0.52 9.25 5.09
C PRO A 245 1.89 9.93 5.12
N SER A 246 1.89 11.26 5.24
CA SER A 246 3.11 11.99 5.60
C SER A 246 3.39 11.87 7.11
N PRO A 247 4.55 11.35 7.55
CA PRO A 247 4.85 11.13 8.97
C PRO A 247 5.44 12.36 9.67
N ILE A 248 5.79 13.40 8.91
CA ILE A 248 6.33 14.67 9.39
C ILE A 248 5.46 15.84 8.89
N PRO A 249 5.32 16.92 9.68
CA PRO A 249 4.52 18.06 9.29
C PRO A 249 5.34 19.01 8.41
N ARG A 250 4.71 20.08 7.93
CA ARG A 250 5.44 21.22 7.37
C ARG A 250 6.34 21.85 8.43
N SER A 251 7.41 22.52 8.00
CA SER A 251 8.35 23.22 8.87
C SER A 251 7.65 24.19 9.83
N ALA A 252 6.70 24.97 9.31
CA ALA A 252 5.91 25.94 10.08
C ALA A 252 5.03 25.28 11.18
N GLU A 253 4.81 23.98 11.10
CA GLU A 253 4.01 23.18 12.03
C GLU A 253 4.89 22.31 12.95
N MET A 254 6.22 22.38 12.82
CA MET A 254 7.18 21.66 13.67
C MET A 254 7.39 22.37 15.00
N ARG A 255 7.28 21.61 16.09
CA ARG A 255 7.41 22.07 17.48
C ARG A 255 8.83 22.51 17.84
N TYR A 256 9.85 21.94 17.18
CA TYR A 256 11.26 22.21 17.47
C TYR A 256 11.89 22.96 16.29
N PRO A 257 12.65 24.03 16.53
CA PRO A 257 13.36 24.73 15.45
C PRO A 257 14.44 23.83 14.82
N GLU A 258 14.85 24.14 13.60
CA GLU A 258 15.94 23.43 12.90
C GLU A 258 17.34 23.74 13.46
N SER A 259 17.41 24.68 14.41
CA SER A 259 18.64 25.02 15.12
C SER A 259 18.80 24.21 16.42
N GLY A 260 20.05 23.89 16.74
CA GLY A 260 20.38 23.10 17.92
C GLY A 260 19.98 21.62 17.78
N TRP A 261 19.88 20.93 18.91
CA TRP A 261 19.75 19.47 18.94
C TRP A 261 18.38 18.96 19.38
N THR A 262 17.43 19.83 19.73
CA THR A 262 16.13 19.40 20.28
C THR A 262 15.28 18.66 19.27
N ARG A 263 15.37 19.03 17.98
CA ARG A 263 14.65 18.36 16.89
C ARG A 263 15.08 16.89 16.74
N SER A 264 16.36 16.59 16.96
CA SER A 264 16.91 15.23 16.98
C SER A 264 16.71 14.56 18.34
N ASN A 265 17.34 15.09 19.40
CA ASN A 265 17.53 14.45 20.71
C ASN A 265 16.26 14.38 21.55
N THR A 266 15.20 15.09 21.17
CA THR A 266 13.92 15.07 21.88
C THR A 266 12.78 14.81 20.92
N GLY A 267 12.75 15.51 19.79
CA GLY A 267 11.70 15.37 18.80
C GLY A 267 11.72 14.04 18.04
N GLY A 268 12.91 13.54 17.71
CA GLY A 268 13.09 12.41 16.80
C GLY A 268 12.60 12.71 15.38
N CYS A 269 12.78 13.95 14.92
CA CYS A 269 12.44 14.39 13.57
C CYS A 269 13.57 15.23 12.93
N PRO A 270 14.82 14.73 12.87
CA PRO A 270 15.97 15.50 12.38
C PRO A 270 15.91 15.69 10.85
N PHE A 271 15.04 16.60 10.41
CA PHE A 271 14.86 17.02 9.03
C PHE A 271 14.99 18.54 8.97
N TRP A 272 15.61 19.07 7.93
CA TRP A 272 15.65 20.52 7.70
C TRP A 272 14.26 21.04 7.31
N ASP A 273 14.02 22.33 7.50
CA ASP A 273 12.72 22.93 7.18
C ASP A 273 12.35 22.73 5.71
N GLY A 274 13.30 22.97 4.80
CA GLY A 274 13.12 22.74 3.37
C GLY A 274 12.87 21.26 2.99
N ASP A 275 13.51 20.32 3.69
CA ASP A 275 13.29 18.89 3.45
C ASP A 275 11.90 18.46 3.94
N ALA A 276 11.46 18.96 5.10
CA ALA A 276 10.14 18.68 5.65
C ALA A 276 9.02 19.24 4.75
N ASP A 277 9.17 20.47 4.27
CA ASP A 277 8.21 21.10 3.34
C ASP A 277 8.18 20.37 1.99
N TRP A 278 9.34 20.01 1.45
CA TRP A 278 9.41 19.21 0.22
C TRP A 278 8.72 17.84 0.40
N ALA A 279 9.02 17.13 1.49
CA ALA A 279 8.42 15.82 1.75
C ALA A 279 6.88 15.94 1.82
N ARG A 280 6.38 16.97 2.51
CA ARG A 280 4.95 17.16 2.73
C ARG A 280 4.20 17.66 1.50
N ASP A 281 4.73 18.66 0.82
CA ASP A 281 3.99 19.39 -0.20
C ASP A 281 4.33 18.97 -1.64
N SER A 282 5.41 18.21 -1.84
CA SER A 282 5.82 17.73 -3.16
C SER A 282 5.88 16.21 -3.23
N LEU A 283 6.72 15.58 -2.40
CA LEU A 283 7.01 14.15 -2.54
C LEU A 283 5.79 13.26 -2.27
N VAL A 284 5.16 13.40 -1.11
CA VAL A 284 4.00 12.57 -0.73
C VAL A 284 2.85 12.76 -1.73
N PRO A 285 2.49 14.00 -2.17
CA PRO A 285 1.53 14.21 -3.24
C PRO A 285 1.92 13.53 -4.57
N GLN A 286 3.18 13.60 -5.00
CA GLN A 286 3.66 12.96 -6.23
C GLN A 286 3.46 11.45 -6.19
N ILE A 287 3.91 10.78 -5.13
CA ILE A 287 3.74 9.33 -4.95
C ILE A 287 2.26 8.96 -4.91
N THR A 288 1.46 9.72 -4.16
CA THR A 288 0.02 9.52 -4.04
C THR A 288 -0.69 9.63 -5.39
N GLN A 289 -0.32 10.61 -6.21
CA GLN A 289 -0.89 10.78 -7.55
C GLN A 289 -0.49 9.64 -8.48
N ALA A 290 0.76 9.17 -8.42
CA ALA A 290 1.23 8.04 -9.20
C ALA A 290 0.48 6.74 -8.86
N LEU A 291 0.33 6.44 -7.56
CA LEU A 291 -0.47 5.30 -7.07
C LEU A 291 -1.93 5.40 -7.49
N ALA A 292 -2.55 6.59 -7.39
CA ALA A 292 -3.92 6.81 -7.86
C ALA A 292 -4.05 6.55 -9.38
N GLY A 293 -3.05 6.96 -10.16
CA GLY A 293 -2.98 6.65 -11.59
C GLY A 293 -2.94 5.15 -11.87
N VAL A 294 -2.16 4.39 -11.09
CA VAL A 294 -2.12 2.92 -11.17
C VAL A 294 -3.48 2.32 -10.80
N ALA A 295 -4.09 2.77 -9.71
CA ALA A 295 -5.42 2.31 -9.28
C ALA A 295 -6.46 2.52 -10.39
N ALA A 296 -6.53 3.73 -10.96
CA ALA A 296 -7.44 4.05 -12.05
C ALA A 296 -7.18 3.20 -13.30
N ALA A 297 -5.92 3.07 -13.73
CA ALA A 297 -5.54 2.27 -14.89
C ALA A 297 -5.88 0.78 -14.71
N LYS A 298 -5.80 0.27 -13.47
CA LYS A 298 -6.18 -1.09 -13.14
C LYS A 298 -7.65 -1.23 -12.75
N GLY A 299 -8.39 -0.16 -12.52
CA GLY A 299 -9.76 -0.22 -11.97
C GLY A 299 -9.80 -0.81 -10.55
N ALA A 300 -8.78 -0.53 -9.73
CA ALA A 300 -8.85 -0.71 -8.28
C ALA A 300 -9.41 0.57 -7.66
N GLN A 301 -10.12 0.45 -6.53
CA GLN A 301 -10.55 1.61 -5.76
C GLN A 301 -9.34 2.27 -5.10
N PHE A 302 -9.32 3.59 -4.97
CA PHE A 302 -8.22 4.31 -4.34
C PHE A 302 -8.59 4.94 -2.99
N LEU A 303 -7.71 4.75 -2.01
CA LEU A 303 -7.76 5.43 -0.71
C LEU A 303 -6.52 6.30 -0.51
N ASP A 304 -6.72 7.61 -0.49
CA ASP A 304 -5.64 8.56 -0.18
C ASP A 304 -5.47 8.72 1.33
N LEU A 305 -4.27 8.45 1.82
CA LEU A 305 -3.87 8.64 3.21
C LEU A 305 -2.92 9.83 3.39
N SER A 306 -2.52 10.55 2.34
CA SER A 306 -1.48 11.59 2.39
C SER A 306 -1.66 12.61 3.52
N ASP A 307 -2.90 13.08 3.72
CA ASP A 307 -3.27 14.08 4.72
C ASP A 307 -3.84 13.48 6.03
N MET A 308 -3.94 12.15 6.17
CA MET A 308 -4.65 11.56 7.31
C MET A 308 -3.98 11.86 8.66
N LEU A 309 -2.68 12.17 8.65
CA LEU A 309 -1.90 12.53 9.84
C LEU A 309 -1.76 14.03 10.08
N GLN A 310 -2.46 14.91 9.33
CA GLN A 310 -2.37 16.36 9.54
C GLN A 310 -2.54 16.76 11.02
N GLY A 311 -1.54 17.42 11.61
CA GLY A 311 -1.54 17.82 13.03
C GLY A 311 -1.31 16.66 14.02
N ARG A 312 -0.90 15.49 13.52
CA ARG A 312 -0.63 14.25 14.28
C ARG A 312 0.75 13.65 13.98
N GLU A 313 1.51 14.28 13.10
CA GLU A 313 2.84 13.88 12.67
C GLU A 313 3.86 13.97 13.80
N VAL A 314 5.02 13.34 13.60
CA VAL A 314 6.16 13.47 14.51
C VAL A 314 6.55 14.94 14.61
N CYS A 315 6.72 15.45 15.84
CA CYS A 315 7.04 16.84 16.11
C CYS A 315 5.97 17.87 15.76
N SER A 316 4.74 17.48 15.44
CA SER A 316 3.67 18.47 15.23
C SER A 316 3.44 19.35 16.46
N THR A 317 3.20 20.65 16.25
CA THR A 317 2.81 21.61 17.31
C THR A 317 1.46 21.29 17.93
N ALA A 318 0.60 20.54 17.24
CA ALA A 318 -0.72 20.11 17.72
C ALA A 318 -0.67 18.82 18.58
N THR A 319 0.52 18.24 18.76
CA THR A 319 0.74 17.05 19.59
C THR A 319 1.74 17.32 20.71
N ARG A 320 1.88 16.36 21.62
CA ARG A 320 2.89 16.33 22.67
C ARG A 320 3.35 14.91 22.95
N GLN A 321 4.60 14.80 23.42
CA GLN A 321 5.14 13.53 23.90
C GLN A 321 4.69 13.26 25.35
N PRO A 322 4.42 11.99 25.72
CA PRO A 322 4.15 11.62 27.10
C PRO A 322 5.35 11.84 28.01
N THR A 323 5.06 12.11 29.29
CA THR A 323 6.04 12.28 30.37
C THR A 323 5.72 11.31 31.51
N ALA A 324 6.55 11.30 32.55
CA ALA A 324 6.31 10.47 33.73
C ALA A 324 4.98 10.77 34.45
N THR A 325 4.44 11.98 34.29
CA THR A 325 3.19 12.44 34.94
C THR A 325 2.01 12.59 33.98
N SER A 326 2.24 12.47 32.66
CA SER A 326 1.21 12.57 31.63
C SER A 326 1.42 11.46 30.60
N GLY A 327 0.60 10.42 30.66
CA GLY A 327 0.68 9.27 29.76
C GLY A 327 0.26 9.57 28.30
N PRO A 328 0.41 8.57 27.41
CA PRO A 328 -0.03 8.68 26.03
C PRO A 328 -1.55 8.80 25.90
N SER A 329 -1.97 9.52 24.87
CA SER A 329 -3.39 9.75 24.57
C SER A 329 -3.61 9.80 23.06
N ALA A 330 -4.68 9.15 22.59
CA ALA A 330 -5.07 9.19 21.19
C ALA A 330 -5.34 10.61 20.68
N THR A 331 -5.73 11.54 21.55
CA THR A 331 -6.07 12.92 21.19
C THR A 331 -4.92 13.91 21.24
N THR A 332 -3.80 13.56 21.89
CA THR A 332 -2.66 14.49 22.06
C THR A 332 -1.32 13.92 21.65
N SER A 333 -1.18 12.59 21.54
CA SER A 333 0.07 11.97 21.09
C SER A 333 0.24 12.05 19.58
N GLU A 334 1.48 11.97 19.15
CA GLU A 334 1.86 11.77 17.75
C GLU A 334 1.38 10.39 17.29
N TRP A 335 0.96 10.29 16.03
CA TRP A 335 0.39 9.08 15.41
C TRP A 335 1.36 8.37 14.47
N ALA A 336 2.51 8.98 14.18
CA ALA A 336 3.66 8.33 13.56
C ALA A 336 4.75 8.08 14.61
N ARG A 337 5.57 7.05 14.39
CA ARG A 337 6.73 6.74 15.22
C ARG A 337 7.86 7.72 14.88
N PHE A 338 8.46 8.34 15.90
CA PHE A 338 9.64 9.18 15.67
C PHE A 338 10.81 8.38 15.11
N LEU A 339 11.88 9.06 14.73
CA LEU A 339 13.13 8.43 14.35
C LEU A 339 13.79 7.82 15.59
N ASP A 340 13.79 6.50 15.66
CA ASP A 340 14.57 5.78 16.65
C ASP A 340 16.02 5.75 16.13
N GLY A 341 16.97 6.36 16.85
CA GLY A 341 18.37 6.50 16.39
C GLY A 341 18.89 7.94 16.27
N GLY A 342 18.01 8.95 16.35
CA GLY A 342 18.39 10.36 16.56
C GLY A 342 18.45 10.77 18.05
N LEU A 343 18.23 9.81 18.95
CA LEU A 343 18.28 9.96 20.40
C LEU A 343 19.56 9.30 20.93
N ASN A 344 20.07 9.77 22.08
CA ASN A 344 21.26 9.20 22.74
C ASN A 344 21.15 7.68 23.09
N SER A 345 19.99 7.06 22.86
CA SER A 345 19.80 5.61 22.85
C SER A 345 18.60 5.20 21.98
N THR A 346 18.69 4.03 21.36
CA THR A 346 17.56 3.40 20.64
C THR A 346 16.54 2.85 21.64
N GLN A 347 15.26 2.97 21.31
CA GLN A 347 14.18 2.44 22.11
C GLN A 347 13.56 1.20 21.44
N GLY A 348 13.42 1.21 20.13
CA GLY A 348 12.79 0.16 19.36
C GLY A 348 13.75 -0.51 18.39
N ALA A 349 13.13 -1.14 17.42
CA ALA A 349 13.83 -1.55 16.23
C ALA A 349 13.79 -0.37 15.24
N LEU A 350 14.92 -0.07 14.59
CA LEU A 350 15.06 1.14 13.77
C LEU A 350 14.02 1.20 12.64
N GLN A 351 13.63 0.02 12.12
CA GLN A 351 12.65 -0.10 11.05
C GLN A 351 11.24 0.40 11.44
N GLU A 352 10.91 0.46 12.74
CA GLU A 352 9.63 1.01 13.20
C GLU A 352 9.53 2.53 12.97
N SER A 353 10.64 3.22 12.73
CA SER A 353 10.68 4.68 12.55
C SER A 353 9.79 5.16 11.40
N MET A 354 9.15 6.32 11.58
CA MET A 354 8.31 7.01 10.58
C MET A 354 7.05 6.25 10.13
N HIS A 355 6.75 5.08 10.70
CA HIS A 355 5.51 4.36 10.41
C HIS A 355 4.35 4.82 11.32
N PRO A 356 3.08 4.64 10.89
CA PRO A 356 1.93 4.88 11.75
C PRO A 356 2.02 3.95 12.96
N ASN A 357 1.93 4.55 14.15
CA ASN A 357 2.03 3.86 15.42
C ASN A 357 0.65 3.31 15.85
N TYR A 358 0.47 2.85 17.09
CA TYR A 358 -0.81 2.32 17.58
C TYR A 358 -2.03 3.20 17.26
N TYR A 359 -1.90 4.52 17.47
CA TYR A 359 -2.99 5.46 17.21
C TYR A 359 -3.16 5.72 15.71
N GLY A 360 -2.05 5.83 14.97
CA GLY A 360 -2.06 5.97 13.52
C GLY A 360 -2.73 4.78 12.84
N GLN A 361 -2.35 3.56 13.18
CA GLN A 361 -2.94 2.33 12.64
C GLN A 361 -4.44 2.23 12.93
N SER A 362 -4.86 2.59 14.16
CA SER A 362 -6.29 2.66 14.50
C SER A 362 -7.05 3.69 13.64
N ALA A 363 -6.42 4.83 13.33
CA ALA A 363 -6.98 5.83 12.44
C ALA A 363 -7.06 5.34 10.98
N VAL A 364 -6.05 4.61 10.48
CA VAL A 364 -6.09 3.99 9.16
C VAL A 364 -7.21 2.93 9.10
N GLY A 365 -7.36 2.09 10.12
CA GLY A 365 -8.47 1.13 10.24
C GLY A 365 -9.84 1.80 10.22
N ARG A 366 -9.96 2.99 10.82
CA ARG A 366 -11.18 3.81 10.69
C ARG A 366 -11.39 4.31 9.26
N CYS A 367 -10.34 4.77 8.57
CA CYS A 367 -10.43 5.15 7.15
C CYS A 367 -10.96 3.99 6.30
N LEU A 368 -10.42 2.78 6.49
CA LEU A 368 -10.87 1.58 5.78
C LEU A 368 -12.34 1.25 6.11
N THR A 369 -12.73 1.34 7.39
CA THR A 369 -14.12 1.16 7.83
C THR A 369 -15.08 2.12 7.11
N LEU A 370 -14.71 3.40 7.04
CA LEU A 370 -15.51 4.42 6.37
C LEU A 370 -15.59 4.19 4.87
N LEU A 371 -14.48 3.76 4.26
CA LEU A 371 -14.43 3.45 2.83
C LEU A 371 -15.29 2.23 2.51
N TRP A 372 -15.22 1.20 3.35
CA TRP A 372 -16.02 -0.01 3.22
C TRP A 372 -17.52 0.29 3.26
N ALA A 373 -17.96 1.23 4.10
CA ALA A 373 -19.35 1.68 4.18
C ALA A 373 -19.83 2.44 2.92
N ARG A 374 -18.94 2.86 2.01
CA ARG A 374 -19.31 3.48 0.74
C ARG A 374 -19.56 2.43 -0.34
N PRO A 375 -20.56 2.64 -1.24
CA PRO A 375 -20.84 1.71 -2.34
C PRO A 375 -19.73 1.68 -3.41
N GLY A 376 -18.85 2.68 -3.44
CA GLY A 376 -17.74 2.82 -4.38
C GLY A 376 -17.20 4.25 -4.39
N GLY A 377 -16.30 4.53 -5.34
CA GLY A 377 -15.64 5.83 -5.51
C GLY A 377 -14.29 5.92 -4.80
N ASP A 378 -13.47 6.87 -5.22
CA ASP A 378 -12.16 7.13 -4.62
C ASP A 378 -12.27 8.23 -3.57
N TYR A 379 -11.54 8.10 -2.48
CA TYR A 379 -11.65 9.02 -1.35
C TYR A 379 -10.29 9.36 -0.77
N SER A 380 -10.20 10.55 -0.19
CA SER A 380 -9.14 10.92 0.73
C SER A 380 -9.62 10.83 2.16
N CYS A 381 -8.81 10.24 3.03
CA CYS A 381 -9.06 10.19 4.46
C CYS A 381 -8.35 11.34 5.18
N ARG A 382 -9.08 11.99 6.08
CA ARG A 382 -8.61 13.13 6.87
C ARG A 382 -8.98 12.93 8.34
N ASN A 383 -8.26 13.59 9.23
CA ASN A 383 -8.62 13.62 10.65
C ASN A 383 -9.29 14.94 11.03
N THR A 384 -9.99 14.93 12.16
CA THR A 384 -10.49 16.13 12.83
C THR A 384 -9.50 16.53 13.93
N ALA A 385 -9.05 17.79 13.91
CA ALA A 385 -8.09 18.30 14.88
C ALA A 385 -8.54 18.04 16.34
N GLY A 386 -7.62 17.56 17.17
CA GLY A 386 -7.88 17.28 18.59
C GLY A 386 -8.68 15.99 18.86
N GLN A 387 -9.22 15.31 17.85
CA GLN A 387 -9.98 14.07 18.02
C GLN A 387 -9.10 12.82 17.88
N ASP A 388 -9.58 11.70 18.42
CA ASP A 388 -8.97 10.38 18.21
C ASP A 388 -9.39 9.78 16.85
N ALA A 389 -9.14 8.48 16.66
CA ALA A 389 -9.51 7.76 15.45
C ALA A 389 -11.01 7.84 15.12
N SER A 390 -11.92 8.10 16.07
CA SER A 390 -13.34 8.28 15.77
C SER A 390 -13.62 9.54 14.92
N GLY A 391 -12.71 10.53 14.98
CA GLY A 391 -12.77 11.78 14.23
C GLY A 391 -12.23 11.71 12.80
N MET A 392 -11.87 10.52 12.30
CA MET A 392 -11.53 10.35 10.88
C MET A 392 -12.77 10.50 10.00
N TYR A 393 -12.59 11.08 8.82
CA TYR A 393 -13.65 11.25 7.82
C TYR A 393 -13.09 11.13 6.40
N LEU A 394 -13.98 10.87 5.44
CA LEU A 394 -13.64 10.78 4.02
C LEU A 394 -14.13 12.01 3.26
N THR A 395 -13.31 12.51 2.33
CA THR A 395 -13.68 13.44 1.28
C THR A 395 -13.57 12.75 -0.07
N ALA A 396 -14.45 13.06 -1.02
CA ALA A 396 -14.29 12.55 -2.39
C ALA A 396 -12.94 13.03 -2.96
N ARG A 397 -12.30 12.16 -3.75
CA ARG A 397 -11.04 12.47 -4.44
C ARG A 397 -11.30 12.96 -5.86
#